data_AF-A0A955VCZ3-F1
#
_entry.id   AF-A0A955VCZ3-F1
#
_cell.length_a   1.000
_cell.length_b   1.000
_cell.length_c   1.000
_cell.angle_alpha   90.00
_cell.angle_beta   90.00
_cell.angle_gamma   90.00
#
_symmetry.space_group_name_H-M   'P 1'
#
loop_
_entity.id
_entity.type
_entity.pdbx_description
1 polymer ?
#
loop_
_entity_poly.entity_id
_entity_poly.type
_entity_poly.pdbx_seq_one_letter_code
_entity_poly.pdbx_strand_id
1 'polypeptide(L)'
;MATTSLNTVESFLHGKRLALVGASHDPRDFSRAVMRELLEIGYDVVPVNLTPGVMEGRKVVKHLSEIEEPVDWALVMVPPDAAELVVRQAAKAGIRRVWLHRGAGQGSVTPEAERAGAELGLELVSGECPMMFVGVNSAHKMHATMRRLGGSFPRRRGQEMRTPTLIDRLLAFVSVFIGFFAAVTGAIIIADPSGDGLGWTPALLRNTPFHDFLIPGLVLFTVNGLGQLLAFAMTAKRDRRAAVVTMALGAFLMGWIAFQWLWLSGTSWLQFAMFGLGALEVALGAALHHARWPRPMFTILNNLPAPHGPRS
;
A
#
# COMPACT_ATOMS: atom_id res chain seq x y z
N MET A 1 20.89 -9.57 0.18
CA MET A 1 20.40 -8.85 -1.01
C MET A 1 19.81 -7.54 -0.53
N ALA A 2 20.20 -6.42 -1.15
CA ALA A 2 19.64 -5.12 -0.80
C ALA A 2 18.17 -5.08 -1.26
N THR A 3 17.24 -4.85 -0.33
CA THR A 3 15.81 -4.79 -0.67
C THR A 3 15.49 -3.45 -1.32
N THR A 4 14.97 -3.48 -2.55
CA THR A 4 14.47 -2.28 -3.24
C THR A 4 13.32 -1.64 -2.44
N SER A 5 13.46 -0.36 -2.09
CA SER A 5 12.39 0.45 -1.47
C SER A 5 11.61 1.25 -2.50
N LEU A 6 10.33 1.54 -2.24
CA LEU A 6 9.50 2.38 -3.12
C LEU A 6 10.08 3.80 -3.26
N ASN A 7 10.68 4.34 -2.19
CA ASN A 7 11.37 5.63 -2.25
C ASN A 7 12.55 5.62 -3.22
N THR A 8 13.31 4.52 -3.24
CA THR A 8 14.42 4.34 -4.20
C THR A 8 13.87 4.30 -5.63
N VAL A 9 12.81 3.52 -5.87
CA VAL A 9 12.16 3.45 -7.19
C VAL A 9 11.68 4.82 -7.66
N GLU A 10 10.94 5.54 -6.82
CA GLU A 10 10.44 6.89 -7.14
C GLU A 10 11.60 7.84 -7.45
N SER A 11 12.66 7.82 -6.62
CA SER A 11 13.86 8.63 -6.83
C SER A 11 14.53 8.37 -8.19
N PHE A 12 14.54 7.12 -8.69
CA PHE A 12 15.05 6.80 -10.02
C PHE A 12 14.16 7.43 -11.09
N LEU A 13 12.86 7.23 -10.99
CA LEU A 13 11.89 7.68 -11.98
C LEU A 13 11.76 9.21 -12.08
N HIS A 14 12.21 9.96 -11.07
CA HIS A 14 12.37 11.40 -11.15
C HIS A 14 13.41 11.84 -12.19
N GLY A 15 14.48 11.05 -12.39
CA GLY A 15 15.46 11.29 -13.45
C GLY A 15 14.89 10.87 -14.80
N LYS A 16 14.83 11.80 -15.76
CA LYS A 16 14.14 11.60 -17.04
C LYS A 16 15.04 11.16 -18.18
N ARG A 17 16.36 11.28 -18.04
CA ARG A 17 17.30 10.79 -19.05
C ARG A 17 17.97 9.50 -18.57
N LEU A 18 17.83 8.41 -19.33
CA LEU A 18 18.35 7.10 -18.94
C LEU A 18 19.12 6.39 -20.06
N ALA A 19 20.11 5.59 -19.68
CA ALA A 19 20.74 4.64 -20.59
C ALA A 19 19.99 3.31 -20.56
N LEU A 20 19.49 2.82 -21.71
CA LEU A 20 18.87 1.51 -21.82
C LEU A 20 19.88 0.50 -22.38
N VAL A 21 20.47 -0.30 -21.50
CA VAL A 21 21.50 -1.28 -21.86
C VAL A 21 20.88 -2.63 -22.16
N GLY A 22 21.18 -3.18 -23.34
CA GLY A 22 20.69 -4.50 -23.75
C GLY A 22 19.35 -4.47 -24.49
N ALA A 23 18.90 -3.31 -24.97
CA ALA A 23 17.74 -3.28 -25.88
C ALA A 23 17.99 -4.17 -27.10
N SER A 24 17.07 -5.09 -27.39
CA SER A 24 17.16 -5.99 -28.54
C SER A 24 17.01 -5.22 -29.85
N HIS A 25 17.49 -5.76 -30.96
CA HIS A 25 17.19 -5.25 -32.31
C HIS A 25 15.87 -5.83 -32.88
N ASP A 26 15.31 -6.89 -32.30
CA ASP A 26 13.98 -7.38 -32.68
C ASP A 26 12.91 -6.40 -32.14
N PRO A 27 12.13 -5.71 -33.00
CA PRO A 27 11.10 -4.73 -32.59
C PRO A 27 10.02 -5.30 -31.64
N ARG A 28 9.85 -6.63 -31.64
CA ARG A 28 8.85 -7.36 -30.86
C ARG A 28 9.35 -7.74 -29.47
N ASP A 29 10.65 -7.59 -29.20
CA ASP A 29 11.23 -7.92 -27.89
C ASP A 29 10.66 -7.02 -26.79
N PHE A 30 10.59 -7.55 -25.56
CA PHE A 30 10.06 -6.82 -24.42
C PHE A 30 10.84 -5.53 -24.11
N SER A 31 12.17 -5.53 -24.29
CA SER A 31 12.99 -4.32 -24.12
C SER A 31 12.60 -3.19 -25.07
N ARG A 32 12.09 -3.52 -26.27
CA ARG A 32 11.57 -2.54 -27.23
C ARG A 32 10.24 -1.96 -26.79
N ALA A 33 9.36 -2.79 -26.22
CA ALA A 33 8.11 -2.31 -25.64
C ALA A 33 8.38 -1.32 -24.49
N VAL A 34 9.30 -1.66 -23.57
CA VAL A 34 9.73 -0.78 -22.49
C VAL A 34 10.29 0.54 -23.03
N MET A 35 11.15 0.49 -24.06
CA MET A 35 11.71 1.70 -24.66
C MET A 35 10.62 2.63 -25.23
N ARG A 36 9.67 2.09 -26.00
CA ARG A 36 8.57 2.87 -26.58
C ARG A 36 7.73 3.55 -25.50
N GLU A 37 7.35 2.80 -24.47
CA GLU A 37 6.49 3.33 -23.41
C GLU A 37 7.22 4.42 -22.59
N LEU A 38 8.52 4.27 -22.34
CA LEU A 38 9.33 5.31 -21.68
C LEU A 38 9.41 6.59 -22.54
N LEU A 39 9.63 6.44 -23.85
CA LEU A 39 9.65 7.57 -24.78
C LEU A 39 8.28 8.28 -24.86
N GLU A 40 7.18 7.51 -24.88
CA GLU A 40 5.81 8.03 -24.94
C GLU A 40 5.46 8.93 -23.75
N ILE A 41 5.95 8.57 -22.55
CA ILE A 41 5.74 9.38 -21.33
C ILE A 41 6.84 10.43 -21.09
N GLY A 42 7.65 10.71 -22.10
CA GLY A 42 8.60 11.83 -22.11
C GLY A 42 9.95 11.57 -21.44
N TYR A 43 10.37 10.31 -21.27
CA TYR A 43 11.77 10.02 -20.93
C TYR A 43 12.66 10.21 -22.15
N ASP A 44 13.88 10.62 -21.89
CA ASP A 44 14.95 10.62 -22.86
C ASP A 44 15.79 9.34 -22.73
N VAL A 45 15.65 8.45 -23.70
CA VAL A 45 16.27 7.12 -23.66
C VAL A 45 17.45 7.07 -24.62
N VAL A 46 18.64 6.74 -24.08
CA VAL A 46 19.85 6.46 -24.86
C VAL A 46 20.04 4.94 -24.97
N PRO A 47 19.75 4.30 -26.13
CA PRO A 47 19.92 2.87 -26.28
C PRO A 47 21.40 2.50 -26.38
N VAL A 48 21.81 1.49 -25.61
CA VAL A 48 23.18 0.97 -25.58
C VAL A 48 23.18 -0.51 -25.97
N ASN A 49 23.81 -0.83 -27.09
CA ASN A 49 23.92 -2.19 -27.61
C ASN A 49 25.23 -2.37 -28.40
N LEU A 50 25.83 -3.56 -28.35
CA LEU A 50 27.08 -3.87 -29.07
C LEU A 50 26.95 -3.71 -30.59
N THR A 51 25.73 -3.89 -31.12
CA THR A 51 25.41 -3.70 -32.52
C THR A 51 24.89 -2.27 -32.73
N PRO A 52 25.61 -1.42 -33.50
CA PRO A 52 25.19 -0.05 -33.77
C PRO A 52 23.93 -0.02 -34.63
N GLY A 53 23.22 1.11 -34.63
CA GLY A 53 22.00 1.29 -35.41
C GLY A 53 21.12 2.42 -34.91
N VAL A 54 19.83 2.34 -35.24
CA VAL A 54 18.80 3.28 -34.79
C VAL A 54 17.63 2.50 -34.20
N MET A 55 17.14 2.97 -33.06
CA MET A 55 16.12 2.32 -32.26
C MET A 55 15.08 3.35 -31.80
N GLU A 56 13.82 3.24 -32.27
CA GLU A 56 12.77 4.24 -31.98
C GLU A 56 13.23 5.69 -32.24
N GLY A 57 13.95 5.90 -33.36
CA GLY A 57 14.50 7.21 -33.74
C GLY A 57 15.72 7.67 -32.94
N ARG A 58 16.23 6.87 -31.99
CA ARG A 58 17.45 7.16 -31.22
C ARG A 58 18.66 6.43 -31.79
N LYS A 59 19.80 7.12 -31.85
CA LYS A 59 21.09 6.50 -32.21
C LYS A 59 21.50 5.52 -31.11
N VAL A 60 21.87 4.30 -31.51
CA VAL A 60 22.41 3.28 -30.61
C VAL A 60 23.90 3.50 -30.44
N VAL A 61 24.33 3.68 -29.21
CA VAL A 61 25.76 3.75 -28.86
C VAL A 61 26.27 2.39 -28.40
N LYS A 62 27.55 2.12 -28.60
CA LYS A 62 28.12 0.80 -28.32
C LYS A 62 28.48 0.63 -26.85
N HIS A 63 28.93 1.71 -26.23
CA HIS A 63 29.44 1.71 -24.87
C HIS A 63 28.81 2.83 -24.05
N LEU A 64 28.64 2.60 -22.74
CA LEU A 64 28.15 3.63 -21.82
C LEU A 64 29.05 4.87 -21.78
N SER A 65 30.34 4.73 -22.09
CA SER A 65 31.30 5.83 -22.20
C SER A 65 31.15 6.68 -23.45
N GLU A 66 30.38 6.25 -24.45
CA GLU A 66 30.10 7.02 -25.68
C GLU A 66 28.90 7.96 -25.51
N ILE A 67 28.24 7.93 -24.34
CA ILE A 67 27.14 8.83 -24.05
C ILE A 67 27.71 10.24 -23.77
N GLU A 68 27.44 11.17 -24.68
CA GLU A 68 27.97 12.55 -24.62
C GLU A 68 27.33 13.37 -23.48
N GLU A 69 26.00 13.33 -23.36
CA GLU A 69 25.29 14.03 -22.28
C GLU A 69 24.96 13.06 -21.14
N PRO A 70 25.24 13.42 -19.88
CA PRO A 70 25.07 12.54 -18.73
C PRO A 70 23.64 12.03 -18.61
N VAL A 71 23.50 10.77 -18.17
CA VAL A 71 22.21 10.16 -17.84
C VAL A 71 22.00 10.17 -16.34
N ASP A 72 20.74 10.25 -15.91
CA ASP A 72 20.37 10.21 -14.50
C ASP A 72 20.54 8.80 -13.90
N TRP A 73 20.32 7.75 -14.71
CA TRP A 73 20.42 6.35 -14.32
C TRP A 73 20.52 5.41 -15.54
N ALA A 74 20.88 4.14 -15.30
CA ALA A 74 20.90 3.10 -16.33
C ALA A 74 19.87 1.99 -16.05
N LEU A 75 19.08 1.62 -17.06
CA LEU A 75 18.23 0.43 -17.08
C LEU A 75 18.95 -0.71 -17.76
N VAL A 76 19.21 -1.79 -17.02
CA VAL A 76 19.98 -2.94 -17.49
C VAL A 76 19.02 -4.10 -17.78
N MET A 77 18.97 -4.50 -19.05
CA MET A 77 18.14 -5.58 -19.58
C MET A 77 19.01 -6.55 -20.41
N VAL A 78 20.10 -7.03 -19.82
CA VAL A 78 21.03 -8.00 -20.44
C VAL A 78 20.88 -9.40 -19.83
N PRO A 79 21.35 -10.46 -20.51
CA PRO A 79 21.44 -11.80 -19.93
C PRO A 79 22.27 -11.84 -18.62
N PRO A 80 22.06 -12.84 -17.75
CA PRO A 80 22.67 -12.89 -16.42
C PRO A 80 24.21 -12.81 -16.40
N ASP A 81 24.87 -13.44 -17.36
CA ASP A 81 26.33 -13.51 -17.50
C ASP A 81 26.96 -12.15 -17.86
N ALA A 82 26.20 -11.24 -18.49
CA ALA A 82 26.64 -9.89 -18.83
C ALA A 82 26.35 -8.85 -17.74
N ALA A 83 25.52 -9.17 -16.75
CA ALA A 83 24.98 -8.18 -15.80
C ALA A 83 26.07 -7.52 -14.94
N GLU A 84 27.00 -8.29 -14.38
CA GLU A 84 28.10 -7.74 -13.56
C GLU A 84 28.98 -6.79 -14.37
N LEU A 85 29.34 -7.20 -15.60
CA LEU A 85 30.17 -6.39 -16.49
C LEU A 85 29.52 -5.03 -16.77
N VAL A 86 28.22 -5.02 -17.07
CA VAL A 86 27.46 -3.79 -17.33
C VAL A 86 27.43 -2.89 -16.09
N VAL A 87 27.25 -3.45 -14.88
CA VAL A 87 27.30 -2.69 -13.62
C VAL A 87 28.65 -1.99 -13.44
N ARG A 88 29.76 -2.71 -13.68
CA ARG A 88 31.11 -2.14 -13.60
C ARG A 88 31.35 -1.08 -14.67
N GLN A 89 30.84 -1.28 -15.88
CA GLN A 89 30.91 -0.30 -16.96
C GLN A 89 30.11 0.97 -16.65
N ALA A 90 28.92 0.84 -16.05
CA ALA A 90 28.12 1.98 -15.60
C ALA A 90 28.87 2.83 -14.58
N ALA A 91 29.49 2.19 -13.58
CA ALA A 91 30.32 2.90 -12.60
C ALA A 91 31.50 3.63 -13.26
N LYS A 92 32.20 2.98 -14.21
CA LYS A 92 33.31 3.58 -14.96
C LYS A 92 32.88 4.78 -15.82
N ALA A 93 31.67 4.73 -16.36
CA ALA A 93 31.06 5.83 -17.12
C ALA A 93 30.49 6.95 -16.21
N GLY A 94 30.65 6.86 -14.89
CA GLY A 94 30.17 7.85 -13.93
C GLY A 94 28.69 7.72 -13.57
N ILE A 95 28.00 6.68 -14.06
CA ILE A 95 26.59 6.43 -13.75
C ILE A 95 26.50 5.78 -12.38
N ARG A 96 25.96 6.50 -11.41
CA ARG A 96 25.89 6.06 -9.99
C ARG A 96 24.63 5.30 -9.64
N ARG A 97 23.67 5.20 -10.56
CA ARG A 97 22.32 4.68 -10.33
C ARG A 97 21.99 3.64 -11.37
N VAL A 98 21.79 2.40 -10.96
CA VAL A 98 21.58 1.26 -11.87
C VAL A 98 20.32 0.49 -11.49
N TRP A 99 19.46 0.27 -12.49
CA TRP A 99 18.24 -0.52 -12.37
C TRP A 99 18.45 -1.87 -13.07
N LEU A 100 18.59 -2.93 -12.28
CA LEU A 100 18.70 -4.31 -12.77
C LEU A 100 17.30 -4.88 -12.99
N HIS A 101 16.90 -4.97 -14.26
CA HIS A 101 15.58 -5.47 -14.59
C HIS A 101 15.49 -6.99 -14.44
N ARG A 102 14.34 -7.45 -13.92
CA ARG A 102 13.93 -8.85 -13.94
C ARG A 102 12.64 -9.00 -14.75
N GLY A 103 12.71 -9.80 -15.81
CA GLY A 103 11.55 -10.27 -16.57
C GLY A 103 11.00 -11.59 -16.02
N ALA A 104 10.57 -12.48 -16.92
CA ALA A 104 10.31 -13.88 -16.55
C ALA A 104 11.66 -14.60 -16.32
N GLY A 105 11.95 -15.00 -15.09
CA GLY A 105 13.22 -15.64 -14.69
C GLY A 105 14.15 -14.71 -13.91
N GLN A 106 15.47 -14.92 -14.03
CA GLN A 106 16.47 -14.16 -13.27
C GLN A 106 16.70 -12.74 -13.83
N GLY A 107 16.67 -12.58 -15.16
CA GLY A 107 17.02 -11.34 -15.83
C GLY A 107 18.43 -10.87 -15.50
N SER A 108 18.64 -9.56 -15.37
CA SER A 108 19.94 -8.98 -15.02
C SER A 108 20.21 -8.94 -13.51
N VAL A 109 19.37 -9.58 -12.69
CA VAL A 109 19.52 -9.60 -11.24
C VAL A 109 20.33 -10.83 -10.82
N THR A 110 21.65 -10.66 -10.77
CA THR A 110 22.58 -11.70 -10.30
C THR A 110 23.25 -11.29 -8.98
N PRO A 111 23.59 -12.26 -8.10
CA PRO A 111 24.37 -11.97 -6.90
C PRO A 111 25.69 -11.25 -7.21
N GLU A 112 26.30 -11.54 -8.35
CA GLU A 112 27.53 -10.92 -8.84
C GLU A 112 27.31 -9.44 -9.17
N ALA A 113 26.24 -9.12 -9.92
CA ALA A 113 25.90 -7.75 -10.27
C ALA A 113 25.52 -6.91 -9.04
N GLU A 114 24.76 -7.47 -8.10
CA GLU A 114 24.41 -6.79 -6.85
C GLU A 114 25.64 -6.55 -5.96
N ARG A 115 26.55 -7.53 -5.86
CA ARG A 115 27.82 -7.37 -5.13
C ARG A 115 28.69 -6.30 -5.75
N ALA A 116 28.89 -6.34 -7.06
CA ALA A 116 29.67 -5.32 -7.76
C ALA A 116 29.09 -3.91 -7.57
N GLY A 117 27.77 -3.75 -7.62
CA GLY A 117 27.13 -2.46 -7.35
C GLY A 117 27.35 -1.97 -5.92
N ALA A 118 27.28 -2.86 -4.93
CA ALA A 118 27.57 -2.53 -3.53
C ALA A 118 29.04 -2.13 -3.31
N GLU A 119 29.99 -2.90 -3.87
CA GLU A 119 31.43 -2.61 -3.83
C GLU A 119 31.78 -1.23 -4.42
N LEU A 120 31.07 -0.85 -5.48
CA LEU A 120 31.29 0.41 -6.21
C LEU A 120 30.47 1.58 -5.66
N GLY A 121 29.68 1.36 -4.60
CA GLY A 121 28.83 2.38 -3.98
C GLY A 121 27.72 2.90 -4.91
N LEU A 122 27.18 2.03 -5.76
CA LEU A 122 26.06 2.38 -6.65
C LEU A 122 24.72 2.26 -5.91
N GLU A 123 23.79 3.17 -6.22
CA GLU A 123 22.39 2.98 -5.84
C GLU A 123 21.77 1.98 -6.80
N LEU A 124 21.15 0.92 -6.27
CA LEU A 124 20.53 -0.14 -7.09
C LEU A 124 19.01 -0.20 -6.91
N VAL A 125 18.32 -0.42 -8.02
CA VAL A 125 16.98 -1.00 -8.04
C VAL A 125 17.09 -2.41 -8.61
N SER A 126 16.81 -3.42 -7.81
CA SER A 126 16.91 -4.83 -8.21
C SER A 126 15.54 -5.47 -8.37
N GLY A 127 15.32 -6.11 -9.51
CA GLY A 127 14.19 -7.04 -9.71
C GLY A 127 12.85 -6.39 -9.99
N GLU A 128 12.84 -5.09 -10.19
CA GLU A 128 11.62 -4.34 -10.47
C GLU A 128 11.43 -4.09 -11.97
N CYS A 129 10.17 -4.03 -12.39
CA CYS A 129 9.79 -3.59 -13.73
C CYS A 129 9.41 -2.11 -13.66
N PRO A 130 10.13 -1.19 -14.34
CA PRO A 130 9.81 0.25 -14.32
C PRO A 130 8.35 0.54 -14.67
N MET A 131 7.78 -0.26 -15.58
CA MET A 131 6.43 -0.04 -16.10
C MET A 131 5.31 -0.23 -15.06
N MET A 132 5.58 -0.94 -13.96
CA MET A 132 4.63 -1.04 -12.84
C MET A 132 4.41 0.29 -12.10
N PHE A 133 5.33 1.25 -12.25
CA PHE A 133 5.35 2.50 -11.49
C PHE A 133 4.97 3.70 -12.35
N VAL A 134 5.22 3.64 -13.66
CA VAL A 134 4.88 4.73 -14.60
C VAL A 134 3.52 4.55 -15.28
N GLY A 135 2.86 3.38 -15.13
CA GLY A 135 1.39 3.28 -15.19
C GLY A 135 0.72 3.43 -16.56
N VAL A 136 1.44 3.11 -17.65
CA VAL A 136 0.98 3.34 -19.04
C VAL A 136 -0.12 2.39 -19.51
N ASN A 137 -0.07 1.10 -19.15
CA ASN A 137 -1.01 0.08 -19.67
C ASN A 137 -1.71 -0.72 -18.55
N SER A 138 -2.82 -1.37 -18.90
CA SER A 138 -3.65 -2.16 -17.96
C SER A 138 -2.93 -3.41 -17.44
N ALA A 139 -2.09 -4.05 -18.27
CA ALA A 139 -1.32 -5.22 -17.90
C ALA A 139 -0.32 -4.94 -16.76
N HIS A 140 0.35 -3.78 -16.79
CA HIS A 140 1.27 -3.38 -15.73
C HIS A 140 0.56 -2.99 -14.43
N LYS A 141 -0.64 -2.41 -14.50
CA LYS A 141 -1.50 -2.18 -13.33
C LYS A 141 -1.93 -3.49 -12.68
N MET A 142 -2.29 -4.49 -13.48
CA MET A 142 -2.61 -5.84 -13.01
C MET A 142 -1.38 -6.50 -12.36
N HIS A 143 -0.22 -6.47 -13.03
CA HIS A 143 1.04 -7.01 -12.48
C HIS A 143 1.41 -6.35 -11.14
N ALA A 144 1.34 -5.01 -11.05
CA ALA A 144 1.57 -4.29 -9.80
C ALA A 144 0.59 -4.71 -8.70
N THR A 145 -0.68 -4.90 -9.05
CA THR A 145 -1.72 -5.36 -8.11
C THR A 145 -1.44 -6.78 -7.60
N MET A 146 -1.06 -7.70 -8.49
CA MET A 146 -0.68 -9.06 -8.11
C MET A 146 0.51 -9.08 -7.15
N ARG A 147 1.56 -8.28 -7.42
CA ARG A 147 2.72 -8.18 -6.52
C ARG A 147 2.37 -7.53 -5.18
N ARG A 148 1.42 -6.59 -5.15
CA ARG A 148 0.93 -6.00 -3.89
C ARG A 148 0.19 -7.03 -3.04
N LEU A 149 -0.68 -7.83 -3.64
CA LEU A 149 -1.41 -8.91 -2.97
C LEU A 149 -0.47 -10.03 -2.50
N GLY A 150 0.51 -10.40 -3.33
CA GLY A 150 1.54 -11.38 -2.98
C GLY A 150 2.63 -10.87 -2.03
N GLY A 151 2.57 -9.60 -1.59
CA GLY A 151 3.51 -9.02 -0.62
C GLY A 151 4.91 -8.71 -1.16
N SER A 152 5.19 -8.98 -2.44
CA SER A 152 6.50 -8.76 -3.07
C SER A 152 6.69 -7.37 -3.69
N PHE A 153 5.66 -6.52 -3.69
CA PHE A 153 5.77 -5.14 -4.17
C PHE A 153 6.63 -4.27 -3.23
N PRO A 154 7.53 -3.41 -3.74
CA PRO A 154 8.37 -2.53 -2.91
C PRO A 154 7.56 -1.67 -1.95
N ARG A 155 8.04 -1.54 -0.71
CA ARG A 155 7.44 -0.69 0.34
C ARG A 155 8.24 0.58 0.54
N ARG A 156 7.61 1.66 1.02
CA ARG A 156 8.35 2.88 1.38
C ARG A 156 9.28 2.61 2.56
N ARG A 157 10.48 3.20 2.55
CA ARG A 157 11.37 3.22 3.72
C ARG A 157 10.62 3.85 4.90
N GLY A 158 10.65 3.19 6.06
CA GLY A 158 9.83 3.56 7.23
C GLY A 158 8.43 2.92 7.29
N GLN A 159 8.01 2.17 6.25
CA GLN A 159 6.88 1.22 6.30
C GLN A 159 7.34 -0.24 6.54
N GLU A 160 8.60 -0.45 6.95
CA GLU A 160 8.96 -1.69 7.63
C GLU A 160 8.01 -1.87 8.81
N MET A 161 7.62 -3.12 9.12
CA MET A 161 6.61 -3.42 10.12
C MET A 161 6.95 -2.76 11.46
N ARG A 162 6.48 -1.53 11.69
CA ARG A 162 6.45 -0.93 13.02
C ARG A 162 5.76 -1.95 13.89
N THR A 163 6.41 -2.40 14.96
CA THR A 163 5.77 -3.29 15.93
C THR A 163 4.42 -2.70 16.34
N PRO A 164 3.37 -3.51 16.59
CA PRO A 164 2.09 -2.97 17.03
C PRO A 164 2.32 -2.09 18.24
N THR A 165 1.95 -0.81 18.11
CA THR A 165 2.04 0.17 19.18
C THR A 165 1.09 -0.22 20.30
N LEU A 166 1.22 0.41 21.48
CA LEU A 166 0.25 0.21 22.55
C LEU A 166 -1.18 0.55 22.08
N ILE A 167 -1.34 1.63 21.29
CA ILE A 167 -2.62 2.05 20.72
C ILE A 167 -3.21 0.94 19.82
N ASP A 168 -2.39 0.32 18.96
CA ASP A 168 -2.82 -0.78 18.10
C ASP A 168 -3.35 -1.97 18.92
N ARG A 169 -2.63 -2.33 19.98
CA ARG A 169 -2.96 -3.48 20.83
C ARG A 169 -4.22 -3.22 21.63
N LEU A 170 -4.34 -2.03 22.23
CA LEU A 170 -5.51 -1.63 23.00
C LEU A 170 -6.75 -1.54 22.11
N LEU A 171 -6.64 -0.92 20.94
CA LEU A 171 -7.78 -0.81 20.02
C LEU A 171 -8.22 -2.19 19.52
N ALA A 172 -7.28 -3.05 19.15
CA ALA A 172 -7.59 -4.42 18.75
C ALA A 172 -8.24 -5.23 19.89
N PHE A 173 -7.73 -5.10 21.11
CA PHE A 173 -8.29 -5.76 22.29
C PHE A 173 -9.73 -5.29 22.58
N VAL A 174 -9.97 -3.98 22.59
CA VAL A 174 -11.29 -3.41 22.85
C VAL A 174 -12.29 -3.87 21.78
N SER A 175 -11.94 -3.77 20.49
CA SER A 175 -12.84 -4.18 19.41
C SER A 175 -13.14 -5.68 19.43
N VAL A 176 -12.16 -6.56 19.69
CA VAL A 176 -12.44 -8.00 19.78
C VAL A 176 -13.26 -8.34 21.02
N PHE A 177 -13.01 -7.67 22.15
CA PHE A 177 -13.76 -7.86 23.38
C PHE A 177 -15.23 -7.49 23.17
N ILE A 178 -15.52 -6.28 22.69
CA ILE A 178 -16.90 -5.84 22.40
C ILE A 178 -17.53 -6.75 21.34
N GLY A 179 -16.82 -7.01 20.24
CA GLY A 179 -17.30 -7.78 19.11
C GLY A 179 -17.70 -9.21 19.47
N PHE A 180 -16.88 -9.89 20.27
CA PHE A 180 -17.17 -11.26 20.69
C PHE A 180 -18.44 -11.33 21.55
N PHE A 181 -18.50 -10.55 22.63
CA PHE A 181 -19.66 -10.59 23.53
C PHE A 181 -20.93 -10.09 22.85
N ALA A 182 -20.85 -9.04 22.03
CA ALA A 182 -22.01 -8.54 21.29
C ALA A 182 -22.51 -9.55 20.24
N ALA A 183 -21.63 -10.24 19.53
CA ALA A 183 -22.03 -11.29 18.59
C ALA A 183 -22.72 -12.46 19.32
N VAL A 184 -22.15 -12.93 20.43
CA VAL A 184 -22.75 -14.03 21.21
C VAL A 184 -24.09 -13.62 21.79
N THR A 185 -24.17 -12.49 22.50
CA THR A 185 -25.41 -12.02 23.12
C THR A 185 -26.45 -11.64 22.07
N GLY A 186 -26.04 -11.01 20.97
CA GLY A 186 -26.94 -10.69 19.85
C GLY A 186 -27.56 -11.94 19.24
N ALA A 187 -26.77 -13.01 19.02
CA ALA A 187 -27.28 -14.27 18.51
C ALA A 187 -28.29 -14.93 19.47
N ILE A 188 -28.05 -14.88 20.78
CA ILE A 188 -28.98 -15.38 21.79
C ILE A 188 -30.31 -14.62 21.75
N ILE A 189 -30.26 -13.28 21.69
CA ILE A 189 -31.47 -12.44 21.62
C ILE A 189 -32.23 -12.64 20.31
N ILE A 190 -31.52 -12.86 19.19
CA ILE A 190 -32.17 -13.16 17.89
C ILE A 190 -32.89 -14.51 17.95
N ALA A 191 -32.31 -15.50 18.62
CA ALA A 191 -32.90 -16.82 18.78
C ALA A 191 -34.13 -16.81 19.70
N ASP A 192 -34.13 -15.95 20.72
CA ASP A 192 -35.26 -15.73 21.62
C ASP A 192 -35.58 -14.22 21.82
N PRO A 193 -36.34 -13.62 20.88
CA PRO A 193 -36.62 -12.18 20.93
C PRO A 193 -37.52 -11.72 22.07
N SER A 194 -38.21 -12.62 22.79
CA SER A 194 -38.98 -12.23 23.97
C SER A 194 -38.07 -11.78 25.11
N GLY A 195 -36.84 -12.30 25.13
CA GLY A 195 -35.86 -12.09 26.20
C GLY A 195 -36.05 -12.99 27.42
N ASP A 196 -37.00 -13.93 27.37
CA ASP A 196 -37.34 -14.80 28.50
C ASP A 196 -36.13 -15.66 28.93
N GLY A 197 -35.37 -16.18 27.96
CA GLY A 197 -34.13 -16.94 28.22
C GLY A 197 -33.03 -16.14 28.92
N LEU A 198 -33.13 -14.81 28.94
CA LEU A 198 -32.22 -13.90 29.66
C LEU A 198 -32.84 -13.31 30.93
N GLY A 199 -34.06 -13.75 31.30
CA GLY A 199 -34.82 -13.21 32.42
C GLY A 199 -35.33 -11.78 32.17
N TRP A 200 -35.40 -11.36 30.91
CA TRP A 200 -35.99 -10.09 30.51
C TRP A 200 -37.44 -10.26 30.10
N THR A 201 -38.18 -9.16 30.08
CA THR A 201 -39.55 -9.14 29.58
C THR A 201 -39.71 -7.96 28.61
N PRO A 202 -40.57 -8.07 27.58
CA PRO A 202 -40.84 -6.96 26.66
C PRO A 202 -41.40 -5.70 27.35
N ALA A 203 -41.88 -5.84 28.59
CA ALA A 203 -42.24 -4.73 29.47
C ALA A 203 -41.10 -3.70 29.67
N LEU A 204 -39.83 -4.11 29.53
CA LEU A 204 -38.69 -3.19 29.56
C LEU A 204 -38.69 -2.20 28.38
N LEU A 205 -39.32 -2.57 27.27
CA LEU A 205 -39.34 -1.81 26.01
C LEU A 205 -40.57 -0.91 25.85
N ARG A 206 -41.46 -0.80 26.85
CA ARG A 206 -42.74 -0.07 26.76
C ARG A 206 -42.64 1.38 26.27
N ASN A 207 -41.52 2.04 26.50
CA ASN A 207 -41.27 3.44 26.13
C ASN A 207 -40.37 3.57 24.89
N THR A 208 -40.15 2.46 24.18
CA THR A 208 -39.32 2.38 22.97
C THR A 208 -40.22 2.12 21.75
N PRO A 209 -39.72 2.32 20.51
CA PRO A 209 -40.44 1.90 19.31
C PRO A 209 -40.42 0.37 19.08
N PHE A 210 -39.83 -0.41 19.98
CA PHE A 210 -39.66 -1.86 19.81
C PHE A 210 -40.69 -2.64 20.61
N HIS A 211 -41.25 -3.68 19.98
CA HIS A 211 -42.23 -4.57 20.60
C HIS A 211 -41.58 -5.79 21.26
N ASP A 212 -40.38 -6.15 20.83
CA ASP A 212 -39.56 -7.24 21.33
C ASP A 212 -38.07 -6.87 21.17
N PHE A 213 -37.18 -7.79 21.55
CA PHE A 213 -35.74 -7.56 21.47
C PHE A 213 -35.12 -7.93 20.12
N LEU A 214 -35.89 -8.28 19.08
CA LEU A 214 -35.34 -8.73 17.80
C LEU A 214 -34.47 -7.66 17.14
N ILE A 215 -34.99 -6.44 17.00
CA ILE A 215 -34.25 -5.33 16.38
C ILE A 215 -33.01 -4.96 17.23
N PRO A 216 -33.12 -4.75 18.55
CA PRO A 216 -31.94 -4.61 19.41
C PRO A 216 -30.91 -5.74 19.25
N GLY A 217 -31.36 -7.00 19.16
CA GLY A 217 -30.53 -8.17 18.97
C GLY A 217 -29.79 -8.17 17.63
N LEU A 218 -30.46 -7.80 16.54
CA LEU A 218 -29.86 -7.64 15.22
C LEU A 218 -28.81 -6.54 15.20
N VAL A 219 -29.08 -5.38 15.80
CA VAL A 219 -28.11 -4.28 15.91
C VAL A 219 -26.90 -4.73 16.73
N LEU A 220 -27.13 -5.40 17.86
CA LEU A 220 -26.07 -5.93 18.72
C LEU A 220 -25.21 -6.96 17.99
N PHE A 221 -25.82 -7.90 17.27
CA PHE A 221 -25.12 -8.93 16.51
C PHE A 221 -24.33 -8.35 15.33
N THR A 222 -24.94 -7.48 14.54
CA THR A 222 -24.36 -7.00 13.28
C THR A 222 -23.40 -5.85 13.50
N VAL A 223 -23.86 -4.73 14.05
CA VAL A 223 -23.05 -3.50 14.17
C VAL A 223 -22.00 -3.67 15.27
N ASN A 224 -22.44 -4.08 16.46
CA ASN A 224 -21.54 -4.18 17.62
C ASN A 224 -20.79 -5.51 17.66
N GLY A 225 -21.32 -6.57 17.06
CA GLY A 225 -20.66 -7.88 16.95
C GLY A 225 -19.76 -7.95 15.73
N LEU A 226 -20.34 -8.22 14.56
CA LEU A 226 -19.60 -8.42 13.31
C LEU A 226 -18.83 -7.17 12.88
N GLY A 227 -19.39 -5.97 13.05
CA GLY A 227 -18.73 -4.71 12.74
C GLY A 227 -17.45 -4.53 13.55
N GLN A 228 -17.48 -4.84 14.84
CA GLN A 228 -16.30 -4.76 15.72
C GLN A 228 -15.27 -5.85 15.44
N LEU A 229 -15.69 -7.07 15.09
CA LEU A 229 -14.78 -8.13 14.65
C LEU A 229 -14.10 -7.78 13.31
N LEU A 230 -14.82 -7.12 12.41
CA LEU A 230 -14.23 -6.57 11.19
C LEU A 230 -13.22 -5.46 11.52
N ALA A 231 -13.55 -4.55 12.43
CA ALA A 231 -12.66 -3.49 12.89
C ALA A 231 -11.38 -4.05 13.54
N PHE A 232 -11.50 -5.11 14.34
CA PHE A 232 -10.36 -5.88 14.85
C PHE A 232 -9.51 -6.44 13.72
N ALA A 233 -10.11 -7.14 12.75
CA ALA A 233 -9.39 -7.72 11.62
C ALA A 233 -8.68 -6.65 10.77
N MET A 234 -9.32 -5.49 10.57
CA MET A 234 -8.73 -4.33 9.88
C MET A 234 -7.56 -3.73 10.67
N THR A 235 -7.68 -3.63 11.99
CA THR A 235 -6.62 -3.15 12.88
C THR A 235 -5.41 -4.10 12.86
N ALA A 236 -5.66 -5.40 12.95
CA ALA A 236 -4.65 -6.45 12.86
C ALA A 236 -3.93 -6.46 11.49
N LYS A 237 -4.69 -6.29 10.40
CA LYS A 237 -4.16 -6.16 9.03
C LYS A 237 -3.59 -4.77 8.71
N ARG A 238 -3.68 -3.83 9.65
CA ARG A 238 -3.23 -2.44 9.52
C ARG A 238 -3.84 -1.69 8.34
N ASP A 239 -5.10 -1.97 8.04
CA ASP A 239 -5.85 -1.23 7.02
C ASP A 239 -5.89 0.26 7.38
N ARG A 240 -5.65 1.13 6.39
CA ARG A 240 -5.70 2.59 6.55
C ARG A 240 -7.05 3.10 7.06
N ARG A 241 -8.11 2.34 6.82
CA ARG A 241 -9.49 2.65 7.20
C ARG A 241 -9.83 2.23 8.62
N ALA A 242 -9.02 1.36 9.25
CA ALA A 242 -9.31 0.77 10.56
C ALA A 242 -9.68 1.83 11.60
N ALA A 243 -8.88 2.89 11.70
CA ALA A 243 -9.09 3.98 12.64
C ALA A 243 -10.44 4.70 12.46
N VAL A 244 -10.84 4.98 11.22
CA VAL A 244 -12.11 5.67 10.94
C VAL A 244 -13.30 4.74 11.23
N VAL A 245 -13.17 3.46 10.88
CA VAL A 245 -14.20 2.45 11.14
C VAL A 245 -14.40 2.26 12.65
N THR A 246 -13.33 2.13 13.44
CA THR A 246 -13.44 2.01 14.90
C THR A 246 -14.03 3.25 15.53
N MET A 247 -13.69 4.46 15.05
CA MET A 247 -14.32 5.70 15.53
C MET A 247 -15.81 5.73 15.24
N ALA A 248 -16.22 5.32 14.04
CA ALA A 248 -17.63 5.29 13.67
C ALA A 248 -18.42 4.27 14.52
N LEU A 249 -17.86 3.08 14.75
CA LEU A 249 -18.49 2.06 15.59
C LEU A 249 -18.56 2.48 17.07
N GLY A 250 -17.51 3.10 17.61
CA GLY A 250 -17.52 3.65 18.96
C GLY A 250 -18.55 4.77 19.13
N ALA A 251 -18.64 5.70 18.16
CA ALA A 251 -19.65 6.75 18.15
C ALA A 251 -21.07 6.19 18.03
N PHE A 252 -21.27 5.16 17.20
CA PHE A 252 -22.54 4.45 17.10
C PHE A 252 -22.92 3.79 18.44
N LEU A 253 -21.98 3.08 19.08
CA LEU A 253 -22.19 2.46 20.39
C LEU A 253 -22.60 3.50 21.44
N MET A 254 -21.92 4.65 21.50
CA MET A 254 -22.28 5.75 22.38
C MET A 254 -23.69 6.29 22.10
N GLY A 255 -24.02 6.51 20.82
CA GLY A 255 -25.35 6.97 20.41
C GLY A 255 -26.45 5.96 20.76
N TRP A 256 -26.19 4.67 20.58
CA TRP A 256 -27.11 3.60 20.93
C TRP A 256 -27.41 3.56 22.43
N ILE A 257 -26.39 3.70 23.28
CA ILE A 257 -26.58 3.77 24.74
C ILE A 257 -27.30 5.07 25.14
N ALA A 258 -27.00 6.20 24.48
CA ALA A 258 -27.70 7.46 24.74
C ALA A 258 -29.20 7.34 24.44
N PHE A 259 -29.59 6.69 23.33
CA PHE A 259 -31.01 6.41 23.05
C PHE A 259 -31.65 5.50 24.12
N GLN A 260 -30.92 4.51 24.63
CA GLN A 260 -31.42 3.68 25.73
C GLN A 260 -31.69 4.51 27.00
N TRP A 261 -30.84 5.47 27.35
CA TRP A 261 -31.11 6.35 28.50
C TRP A 261 -32.31 7.28 28.29
N LEU A 262 -32.57 7.67 27.04
CA LEU A 262 -33.74 8.49 26.72
C LEU A 262 -35.05 7.70 26.75
N TRP A 263 -35.02 6.43 26.33
CA TRP A 263 -36.23 5.61 26.21
C TRP A 263 -36.49 4.67 27.39
N LEU A 264 -35.45 4.08 28.00
CA LEU A 264 -35.63 3.12 29.08
C LEU A 264 -35.76 3.83 30.43
N SER A 265 -36.70 3.38 31.24
CA SER A 265 -37.01 3.96 32.57
C SER A 265 -35.98 3.62 33.66
N GLY A 266 -34.88 2.95 33.31
CA GLY A 266 -33.86 2.50 34.25
C GLY A 266 -32.48 2.47 33.63
N THR A 267 -31.46 2.62 34.47
CA THR A 267 -30.05 2.58 34.06
C THR A 267 -29.34 1.35 34.62
N SER A 268 -28.37 0.82 33.89
CA SER A 268 -27.49 -0.23 34.39
C SER A 268 -26.03 0.21 34.36
N TRP A 269 -25.21 -0.32 35.28
CA TRP A 269 -23.76 -0.06 35.27
C TRP A 269 -23.11 -0.49 33.95
N LEU A 270 -23.67 -1.52 33.29
CA LEU A 270 -23.22 -2.01 32.00
C LEU A 270 -23.39 -0.95 30.90
N GLN A 271 -24.46 -0.16 30.91
CA GLN A 271 -24.64 0.95 29.96
C GLN A 271 -23.52 1.98 30.09
N PHE A 272 -23.16 2.37 31.32
CA PHE A 272 -22.05 3.29 31.56
C PHE A 272 -20.70 2.71 31.10
N ALA A 273 -20.45 1.43 31.40
CA ALA A 273 -19.24 0.74 30.96
C ALA A 273 -19.14 0.70 29.43
N MET A 274 -20.24 0.37 28.74
CA MET A 274 -20.28 0.30 27.28
C MET A 274 -20.15 1.69 26.63
N PHE A 275 -20.76 2.73 27.21
CA PHE A 275 -20.56 4.11 26.75
C PHE A 275 -19.08 4.53 26.89
N GLY A 276 -18.45 4.20 28.03
CA GLY A 276 -17.02 4.43 28.27
C GLY A 276 -16.12 3.70 27.27
N LEU A 277 -16.45 2.44 26.95
CA LEU A 277 -15.74 1.67 25.91
C LEU A 277 -15.90 2.30 24.52
N GLY A 278 -17.08 2.77 24.16
CA GLY A 278 -17.30 3.50 22.90
C GLY A 278 -16.48 4.79 22.82
N ALA A 279 -16.43 5.56 23.91
CA ALA A 279 -15.60 6.75 24.00
C ALA A 279 -14.09 6.42 23.89
N LEU A 280 -13.66 5.32 24.51
CA LEU A 280 -12.30 4.82 24.41
C LEU A 280 -11.94 4.41 22.98
N GLU A 281 -12.83 3.75 22.24
CA GLU A 281 -12.62 3.41 20.83
C GLU A 281 -12.48 4.65 19.95
N VAL A 282 -13.32 5.67 20.16
CA VAL A 282 -13.20 6.94 19.45
C VAL A 282 -11.85 7.60 19.73
N ALA A 283 -11.43 7.65 20.99
CA ALA A 283 -10.16 8.25 21.38
C ALA A 283 -8.95 7.48 20.81
N LEU A 284 -8.93 6.15 20.94
CA LEU A 284 -7.87 5.29 20.41
C LEU A 284 -7.84 5.32 18.88
N GLY A 285 -8.99 5.31 18.22
CA GLY A 285 -9.10 5.44 16.77
C GLY A 285 -8.59 6.79 16.27
N ALA A 286 -8.93 7.89 16.95
CA ALA A 286 -8.41 9.22 16.62
C ALA A 286 -6.89 9.29 16.81
N ALA A 287 -6.36 8.77 17.93
CA ALA A 287 -4.93 8.70 18.19
C ALA A 287 -4.20 7.87 17.12
N LEU A 288 -4.78 6.73 16.73
CA LEU A 288 -4.24 5.88 15.67
C LEU A 288 -4.23 6.58 14.30
N HIS A 289 -5.32 7.29 13.98
CA HIS A 289 -5.44 8.05 12.74
C HIS A 289 -4.37 9.15 12.67
N HIS A 290 -4.21 9.93 13.74
CA HIS A 290 -3.20 10.97 13.83
C HIS A 290 -1.76 10.43 13.77
N ALA A 291 -1.49 9.32 14.47
CA ALA A 291 -0.15 8.72 14.52
C ALA A 291 0.29 8.11 13.19
N ARG A 292 -0.65 7.53 12.43
CA ARG A 292 -0.35 6.90 11.14
C ARG A 292 -0.40 7.91 10.00
N TRP A 293 -1.45 8.72 9.94
CA TRP A 293 -1.73 9.67 8.86
C TRP A 293 -1.77 11.11 9.41
N PRO A 294 -0.63 11.68 9.81
CA PRO A 294 -0.54 13.12 10.01
C PRO A 294 -1.04 13.79 8.71
N ARG A 295 -1.85 14.84 8.86
CA ARG A 295 -2.54 15.54 7.75
C ARG A 295 -1.65 15.61 6.51
N PRO A 296 -2.22 15.42 5.30
CA PRO A 296 -1.44 15.51 4.07
C PRO A 296 -0.73 16.86 4.03
N MET A 297 0.60 16.79 3.98
CA MET A 297 1.46 17.85 3.50
C MET A 297 1.04 18.10 2.05
N PHE A 298 0.02 18.93 1.85
CA PHE A 298 -0.66 19.22 0.59
C PHE A 298 0.23 19.97 -0.42
N THR A 299 1.55 19.72 -0.42
CA THR A 299 2.55 20.60 -1.05
C THR A 299 3.52 19.87 -1.99
N ILE A 300 3.57 18.53 -2.03
CA ILE A 300 4.62 17.84 -2.80
C ILE A 300 4.13 17.16 -4.07
N LEU A 301 2.89 16.65 -4.14
CA LEU A 301 2.42 15.92 -5.33
C LEU A 301 1.72 16.80 -6.39
N ASN A 302 1.32 18.02 -6.06
CA ASN A 302 0.81 18.99 -7.05
C ASN A 302 1.93 19.85 -7.68
N ASN A 303 3.19 19.61 -7.33
CA ASN A 303 4.36 20.36 -7.83
C ASN A 303 5.24 19.54 -8.78
N LEU A 304 4.74 18.43 -9.34
CA LEU A 304 5.33 17.92 -10.57
C LEU A 304 4.98 18.94 -11.66
N PRO A 305 5.97 19.61 -12.30
CA PRO A 305 5.68 20.53 -13.37
C PRO A 305 4.88 19.79 -14.44
N ALA A 306 3.74 20.37 -14.83
CA ALA A 306 2.97 19.89 -15.97
C ALA A 306 3.92 19.77 -17.18
N PRO A 307 3.72 18.78 -18.07
CA PRO A 307 4.56 18.63 -19.24
C PRO A 307 4.61 19.96 -19.99
N HIS A 308 5.80 20.56 -20.07
CA HIS A 308 6.03 21.69 -20.94
C HIS A 308 5.71 21.22 -22.35
N GLY A 309 4.69 21.84 -22.95
CA GLY A 309 4.31 21.57 -24.33
C GLY A 309 5.51 21.75 -25.29
N PRO A 310 5.41 21.19 -26.51
CA PRO A 310 6.50 21.20 -27.47
C PRO A 310 7.03 22.63 -27.65
N ARG A 311 8.34 22.81 -27.45
CA ARG A 311 9.01 24.06 -27.79
C ARG A 311 8.97 24.19 -29.32
N SER A 312 8.26 25.22 -29.78
CA SER A 312 8.25 25.70 -31.17
C SER A 312 9.62 26.22 -31.57
#